data_AF-A0A4Y9R6E0-F1
#
_entry.id   AF-A0A4Y9R6E0-F1
#
_cell.length_a   1.000
_cell.length_b   1.000
_cell.length_c   1.000
_cell.angle_alpha   90.00
_cell.angle_beta   90.00
_cell.angle_gamma   90.00
#
_symmetry.space_group_name_H-M   'P 1'
#
loop_
_entity.id
_entity.type
_entity.pdbx_description
1 polymer ?
#
loop_
_entity_poly.entity_id
_entity_poly.type
_entity_poly.pdbx_seq_one_letter_code
_entity_poly.pdbx_strand_id
1 'polypeptide(L)'
;MSEPIKIDIWSDIACPWCYIGKRNLEGGIAALGADGPDVEVEYHSFELSPDTPADFVGSTTEYLANAKGMPVEQVEAMLEHVTGIAAKAGLDYHFDEVKHTKTLKAHELLHFAKADGKQLELTERLLKAYFEEGGYVNRTDDLVGYAVEVGLDADAARAALENDSFAADVQADIDQARAYGINGVPFFVIDGKYGVSGAQPSEVFTQAIQQVAGEREQVGA
;
A
#
# COMPACT_ATOMS: atom_id res chain seq x y z
N MET A 1 -4.71 -24.63 16.60
CA MET A 1 -4.01 -23.70 15.70
C MET A 1 -3.91 -22.39 16.46
N SER A 2 -2.71 -21.82 16.57
CA SER A 2 -2.52 -20.52 17.23
C SER A 2 -3.25 -19.43 16.45
N GLU A 3 -3.62 -18.35 17.14
CA GLU A 3 -4.14 -17.15 16.49
C GLU A 3 -3.08 -16.59 15.53
N PRO A 4 -3.45 -16.16 14.30
CA PRO A 4 -2.48 -15.60 13.36
C PRO A 4 -1.77 -14.37 13.94
N ILE A 5 -0.56 -14.14 13.48
CA ILE A 5 0.17 -12.89 13.76
C ILE A 5 -0.37 -11.84 12.82
N LYS A 6 -1.04 -10.83 13.37
CA LYS A 6 -1.58 -9.71 12.59
C LYS A 6 -0.45 -8.76 12.18
N ILE A 7 -0.45 -8.33 10.91
CA ILE A 7 0.42 -7.30 10.37
C ILE A 7 -0.46 -6.21 9.76
N ASP A 8 -0.56 -5.09 10.46
CA ASP A 8 -1.24 -3.88 9.99
C ASP A 8 -0.26 -3.04 9.14
N ILE A 9 -0.65 -2.62 7.95
CA ILE A 9 0.22 -1.93 6.99
C ILE A 9 -0.39 -0.60 6.57
N TRP A 10 0.19 0.52 7.01
CA TRP A 10 -0.14 1.83 6.44
C TRP A 10 0.60 2.00 5.12
N SER A 11 -0.17 2.29 4.07
CA SER A 11 0.31 2.34 2.69
C SER A 11 -0.45 3.40 1.90
N ASP A 12 0.18 3.92 0.84
CA ASP A 12 -0.49 4.76 -0.16
C ASP A 12 -0.28 4.16 -1.56
N ILE A 13 -1.31 4.21 -2.41
CA ILE A 13 -1.26 3.72 -3.79
C ILE A 13 -0.21 4.49 -4.59
N ALA A 14 -0.04 5.79 -4.30
CA ALA A 14 0.94 6.64 -4.97
C ALA A 14 2.38 6.49 -4.43
N CYS A 15 2.63 5.59 -3.48
CA CYS A 15 3.96 5.40 -2.88
C CYS A 15 4.73 4.24 -3.54
N PRO A 16 5.82 4.50 -4.30
CA PRO A 16 6.57 3.43 -4.96
C PRO A 16 7.27 2.50 -3.96
N TRP A 17 7.60 2.99 -2.76
CA TRP A 17 8.17 2.17 -1.70
C TRP A 17 7.15 1.25 -1.05
N CYS A 18 5.84 1.56 -1.11
CA CYS A 18 4.82 0.70 -0.53
C CYS A 18 4.71 -0.62 -1.30
N TYR A 19 4.78 -0.58 -2.62
CA TYR A 19 4.71 -1.78 -3.44
C TYR A 19 6.01 -2.62 -3.35
N ILE A 20 7.18 -1.97 -3.26
CA ILE A 20 8.44 -2.66 -2.93
C ILE A 20 8.36 -3.30 -1.54
N GLY A 21 7.86 -2.57 -0.54
CA GLY A 21 7.68 -3.06 0.82
C GLY A 21 6.71 -4.24 0.89
N LYS A 22 5.64 -4.23 0.09
CA LYS A 22 4.74 -5.37 -0.08
C LYS A 22 5.50 -6.61 -0.57
N ARG A 23 6.29 -6.50 -1.64
CA ARG A 23 7.08 -7.63 -2.16
C ARG A 23 8.11 -8.15 -1.14
N ASN A 24 8.73 -7.25 -0.39
CA ASN A 24 9.67 -7.65 0.67
C ASN A 24 8.96 -8.36 1.84
N LEU A 25 7.80 -7.88 2.28
CA LEU A 25 6.99 -8.55 3.29
C LEU A 25 6.56 -9.95 2.82
N GLU A 26 6.04 -10.07 1.61
CA GLU A 26 5.63 -11.34 1.02
C GLU A 26 6.79 -12.33 0.94
N GLY A 27 7.99 -11.86 0.53
CA GLY A 27 9.21 -12.66 0.57
C GLY A 27 9.60 -13.09 1.99
N GLY A 28 9.43 -12.19 2.97
CA GLY A 28 9.71 -12.48 4.38
C GLY A 28 8.76 -13.51 4.98
N ILE A 29 7.47 -13.44 4.64
CA ILE A 29 6.44 -14.43 5.02
C ILE A 29 6.74 -15.77 4.34
N ALA A 30 7.02 -15.79 3.03
CA ALA A 30 7.33 -17.00 2.30
C ALA A 30 8.56 -17.74 2.87
N ALA A 31 9.56 -17.00 3.36
CA ALA A 31 10.76 -17.56 3.98
C ALA A 31 10.50 -18.30 5.31
N LEU A 32 9.34 -18.12 5.95
CA LEU A 32 8.96 -18.87 7.14
C LEU A 32 8.67 -20.35 6.83
N GLY A 33 8.32 -20.67 5.58
CA GLY A 33 7.95 -22.02 5.16
C GLY A 33 6.57 -22.45 5.66
N ALA A 34 6.17 -23.68 5.29
CA ALA A 34 4.83 -24.20 5.58
C ALA A 34 4.57 -24.49 7.07
N ASP A 35 5.63 -24.65 7.86
CA ASP A 35 5.56 -24.87 9.31
C ASP A 35 5.73 -23.55 10.11
N GLY A 36 5.77 -22.40 9.40
CA GLY A 36 5.85 -21.08 9.99
C GLY A 36 4.55 -20.65 10.70
N PRO A 37 4.59 -19.59 11.51
CA PRO A 37 3.39 -19.04 12.11
C PRO A 37 2.42 -18.52 11.03
N ASP A 38 1.13 -18.72 11.24
CA ASP A 38 0.09 -18.12 10.41
C ASP A 38 0.17 -16.58 10.52
N VAL A 39 0.03 -15.90 9.39
CA VAL A 39 0.08 -14.43 9.30
C VAL A 39 -1.21 -13.92 8.66
N GLU A 40 -1.78 -12.89 9.27
CA GLU A 40 -2.92 -12.14 8.73
C GLU A 40 -2.44 -10.73 8.40
N VAL A 41 -2.68 -10.29 7.16
CA VAL A 41 -2.28 -8.96 6.68
C VAL A 41 -3.51 -8.09 6.49
N GLU A 42 -3.44 -6.86 6.99
CA GLU A 42 -4.47 -5.84 6.80
C GLU A 42 -3.82 -4.53 6.34
N TYR A 43 -4.37 -3.92 5.29
CA TYR A 43 -3.93 -2.62 4.83
C TYR A 43 -4.77 -1.50 5.44
N HIS A 44 -4.09 -0.41 5.80
CA HIS A 44 -4.64 0.83 6.31
C HIS A 44 -4.30 1.98 5.38
N SER A 45 -5.27 2.88 5.23
CA SER A 45 -5.15 4.04 4.36
C SER A 45 -4.13 5.05 4.88
N PHE A 46 -3.32 5.59 3.98
CA PHE A 46 -2.45 6.74 4.20
C PHE A 46 -2.40 7.57 2.92
N GLU A 47 -2.44 8.91 3.03
CA GLU A 47 -2.22 9.81 1.89
C GLU A 47 -0.87 10.53 2.04
N LEU A 48 0.08 10.25 1.15
CA LEU A 48 1.38 10.93 1.11
C LEU A 48 1.23 12.42 0.79
N SER A 49 0.22 12.78 0.01
CA SER A 49 0.02 14.12 -0.51
C SER A 49 -1.48 14.42 -0.64
N PRO A 50 -2.18 14.67 0.48
CA PRO A 50 -3.64 14.85 0.52
C PRO A 50 -4.13 16.07 -0.27
N ASP A 51 -3.23 17.04 -0.49
CA ASP A 51 -3.47 18.27 -1.27
C ASP A 51 -3.26 18.09 -2.78
N THR A 52 -2.92 16.88 -3.25
CA THR A 52 -2.77 16.59 -4.68
C THR A 52 -4.11 16.85 -5.39
N PRO A 53 -4.12 17.60 -6.51
CA PRO A 53 -5.32 17.76 -7.32
C PRO A 53 -5.88 16.41 -7.78
N ALA A 54 -7.20 16.35 -8.01
CA ALA A 54 -7.82 15.13 -8.54
C ALA A 54 -7.17 14.71 -9.86
N ASP A 55 -7.04 15.60 -10.84
CA ASP A 55 -6.34 15.29 -12.10
C ASP A 55 -5.14 16.24 -12.25
N PHE A 56 -3.98 15.89 -11.68
CA PHE A 56 -2.77 16.67 -11.92
C PHE A 56 -2.37 16.53 -13.40
N VAL A 57 -2.21 17.67 -14.08
CA VAL A 57 -1.79 17.71 -15.48
C VAL A 57 -0.28 17.94 -15.53
N GLY A 58 0.46 16.88 -15.80
CA GLY A 58 1.91 16.89 -15.91
C GLY A 58 2.51 15.50 -15.66
N SER A 59 3.82 15.40 -15.79
CA SER A 59 4.57 14.19 -15.46
C SER A 59 4.78 14.03 -13.95
N THR A 60 5.04 12.80 -13.52
CA THR A 60 5.50 12.49 -12.15
C THR A 60 6.73 13.34 -11.78
N THR A 61 7.65 13.54 -12.72
CA THR A 61 8.85 14.34 -12.53
C THR A 61 8.52 15.79 -12.22
N GLU A 62 7.65 16.42 -13.01
CA GLU A 62 7.21 17.81 -12.79
C GLU A 62 6.45 17.95 -11.46
N TYR A 63 5.59 16.99 -11.13
CA TYR A 63 4.89 16.99 -9.84
C TYR A 63 5.89 16.98 -8.68
N LEU A 64 6.82 16.03 -8.67
CA LEU A 64 7.78 15.86 -7.57
C LEU A 64 8.78 17.01 -7.49
N ALA A 65 9.22 17.57 -8.63
CA ALA A 65 10.11 18.72 -8.67
C ALA A 65 9.46 19.93 -7.96
N ASN A 66 8.19 20.20 -8.28
CA ASN A 66 7.42 21.27 -7.64
C ASN A 66 7.15 20.97 -6.16
N ALA A 67 6.65 19.78 -5.84
CA ALA A 67 6.26 19.41 -4.47
C ALA A 67 7.45 19.34 -3.50
N LYS A 68 8.61 18.91 -3.97
CA LYS A 68 9.83 18.75 -3.15
C LYS A 68 10.80 19.93 -3.26
N GLY A 69 10.55 20.88 -4.17
CA GLY A 69 11.48 21.98 -4.45
C GLY A 69 12.83 21.49 -4.98
N MET A 70 12.84 20.43 -5.78
CA MET A 70 14.05 19.80 -6.33
C MET A 70 14.20 20.11 -7.83
N PRO A 71 15.43 20.24 -8.36
CA PRO A 71 15.67 20.28 -9.80
C PRO A 71 15.13 19.04 -10.50
N VAL A 72 14.65 19.21 -11.74
CA VAL A 72 14.08 18.14 -12.56
C VAL A 72 15.06 16.97 -12.70
N GLU A 73 16.33 17.25 -12.99
CA GLU A 73 17.37 16.24 -13.18
C GLU A 73 17.63 15.42 -11.90
N GLN A 74 17.47 16.05 -10.72
CA GLN A 74 17.58 15.36 -9.44
C GLN A 74 16.40 14.40 -9.23
N VAL A 75 15.20 14.81 -9.64
CA VAL A 75 14.00 13.96 -9.55
C VAL A 75 14.09 12.79 -10.53
N GLU A 76 14.56 13.02 -11.77
CA GLU A 76 14.78 11.96 -12.75
C GLU A 76 15.74 10.90 -12.21
N ALA A 77 16.88 11.30 -11.65
CA ALA A 77 17.82 10.37 -11.03
C ALA A 77 17.22 9.60 -9.83
N MET A 78 16.36 10.25 -9.05
CA MET A 78 15.63 9.61 -7.94
C MET A 78 14.63 8.56 -8.44
N LEU A 79 13.90 8.86 -9.51
CA LEU A 79 12.94 7.93 -10.13
C LEU A 79 13.69 6.75 -10.77
N GLU A 80 14.77 6.99 -11.51
CA GLU A 80 15.61 5.93 -12.09
C GLU A 80 16.15 5.00 -10.99
N HIS A 81 16.63 5.57 -9.88
CA HIS A 81 17.12 4.79 -8.75
C HIS A 81 16.02 3.89 -8.16
N VAL A 82 14.81 4.42 -7.94
CA VAL A 82 13.72 3.65 -7.35
C VAL A 82 13.21 2.57 -8.32
N THR A 83 13.15 2.84 -9.62
CA THR A 83 12.86 1.84 -10.65
C THR A 83 13.88 0.70 -10.64
N GLY A 84 15.17 1.01 -10.52
CA GLY A 84 16.22 -0.01 -10.41
C GLY A 84 16.14 -0.87 -9.14
N ILE A 85 15.55 -0.36 -8.05
CA ILE A 85 15.25 -1.14 -6.84
C ILE A 85 14.00 -1.98 -7.04
N ALA A 86 12.93 -1.40 -7.59
CA ALA A 86 11.67 -2.10 -7.90
C ALA A 86 11.91 -3.33 -8.78
N ALA A 87 12.75 -3.20 -9.82
CA ALA A 87 13.13 -4.31 -10.69
C ALA A 87 13.74 -5.51 -9.92
N LYS A 88 14.51 -5.26 -8.85
CA LYS A 88 15.06 -6.34 -8.00
C LYS A 88 14.00 -7.04 -7.17
N ALA A 89 12.88 -6.36 -6.89
CA ALA A 89 11.70 -6.90 -6.24
C ALA A 89 10.69 -7.52 -7.24
N GLY A 90 11.05 -7.62 -8.52
CA GLY A 90 10.20 -8.17 -9.58
C GLY A 90 9.04 -7.25 -9.99
N LEU A 91 9.25 -5.93 -9.89
CA LEU A 91 8.29 -4.90 -10.28
C LEU A 91 8.81 -4.12 -11.49
N ASP A 92 7.94 -3.79 -12.44
CA ASP A 92 8.31 -3.10 -13.69
C ASP A 92 7.69 -1.70 -13.75
N TYR A 93 8.33 -0.73 -13.08
CA TYR A 93 7.78 0.62 -12.96
C TYR A 93 7.96 1.46 -14.23
N HIS A 94 6.89 2.17 -14.60
CA HIS A 94 6.80 3.08 -15.74
C HIS A 94 6.35 4.48 -15.27
N PHE A 95 7.24 5.21 -14.59
CA PHE A 95 6.92 6.54 -14.02
C PHE A 95 6.54 7.61 -15.04
N ASP A 96 6.96 7.44 -16.29
CA ASP A 96 6.57 8.26 -17.42
C ASP A 96 5.09 8.06 -17.83
N GLU A 97 4.51 6.91 -17.48
CA GLU A 97 3.10 6.60 -17.74
C GLU A 97 2.18 6.90 -16.55
N VAL A 98 2.72 6.95 -15.32
CA VAL A 98 1.98 7.21 -14.08
C VAL A 98 1.08 8.45 -14.20
N LYS A 99 -0.18 8.28 -13.80
CA LYS A 99 -1.17 9.36 -13.74
C LYS A 99 -1.21 9.91 -12.32
N HIS A 100 -0.31 10.86 -12.03
CA HIS A 100 -0.21 11.42 -10.69
C HIS A 100 -1.55 12.03 -10.25
N THR A 101 -2.10 11.56 -9.14
CA THR A 101 -3.47 11.87 -8.72
C THR A 101 -3.65 11.78 -7.21
N LYS A 102 -4.72 12.38 -6.70
CA LYS A 102 -5.29 12.06 -5.39
C LYS A 102 -5.72 10.59 -5.30
N THR A 103 -5.42 9.94 -4.18
CA THR A 103 -5.65 8.50 -3.95
C THR A 103 -6.84 8.20 -3.04
N LEU A 104 -7.53 9.20 -2.49
CA LEU A 104 -8.68 9.04 -1.59
C LEU A 104 -9.71 8.01 -2.09
N LYS A 105 -10.17 8.10 -3.34
CA LYS A 105 -11.14 7.15 -3.89
C LYS A 105 -10.63 5.72 -4.00
N ALA A 106 -9.34 5.54 -4.29
CA ALA A 106 -8.72 4.22 -4.27
C ALA A 106 -8.71 3.63 -2.86
N HIS A 107 -8.41 4.46 -1.84
CA HIS A 107 -8.49 4.05 -0.44
C HIS A 107 -9.92 3.68 -0.02
N GLU A 108 -10.93 4.47 -0.41
CA GLU A 108 -12.33 4.10 -0.16
C GLU A 108 -12.71 2.75 -0.79
N LEU A 109 -12.23 2.47 -2.00
CA LEU A 109 -12.44 1.18 -2.64
C LEU A 109 -11.72 0.03 -1.91
N LEU A 110 -10.55 0.28 -1.31
CA LEU A 110 -9.86 -0.71 -0.48
C LEU A 110 -10.67 -1.06 0.78
N HIS A 111 -11.30 -0.07 1.43
CA HIS A 111 -12.21 -0.33 2.54
C HIS A 111 -13.47 -1.09 2.10
N PHE A 112 -14.04 -0.74 0.94
CA PHE A 112 -15.12 -1.51 0.35
C PHE A 112 -14.72 -2.98 0.13
N ALA A 113 -13.57 -3.22 -0.50
CA ALA A 113 -13.07 -4.57 -0.80
C ALA A 113 -12.77 -5.40 0.47
N LYS A 114 -12.44 -4.75 1.58
CA LYS A 114 -12.19 -5.41 2.86
C LYS A 114 -13.41 -6.16 3.38
N ALA A 115 -14.62 -5.63 3.19
CA ALA A 115 -15.86 -6.29 3.62
C ALA A 115 -16.08 -7.66 2.96
N ASP A 116 -15.54 -7.85 1.75
CA ASP A 116 -15.63 -9.08 0.96
C ASP A 116 -14.34 -9.92 0.98
N GLY A 117 -13.36 -9.55 1.83
CA GLY A 117 -12.08 -10.26 1.93
C GLY A 117 -11.19 -10.12 0.69
N LYS A 118 -11.35 -9.04 -0.08
CA LYS A 118 -10.62 -8.76 -1.33
C LYS A 118 -9.62 -7.61 -1.25
N GLN A 119 -9.32 -7.15 -0.04
CA GLN A 119 -8.42 -6.00 0.17
C GLN A 119 -7.01 -6.27 -0.36
N LEU A 120 -6.48 -7.48 -0.19
CA LEU A 120 -5.12 -7.82 -0.61
C LEU A 120 -5.00 -7.87 -2.14
N GLU A 121 -5.96 -8.53 -2.81
CA GLU A 121 -6.01 -8.61 -4.26
C GLU A 121 -6.22 -7.24 -4.89
N LEU A 122 -7.10 -6.41 -4.31
CA LEU A 122 -7.33 -5.06 -4.82
C LEU A 122 -6.12 -4.15 -4.59
N THR A 123 -5.42 -4.29 -3.46
CA THR A 123 -4.17 -3.55 -3.21
C THR A 123 -3.14 -3.85 -4.29
N GLU A 124 -2.88 -5.13 -4.60
CA GLU A 124 -1.97 -5.51 -5.71
C GLU A 124 -2.45 -4.90 -7.03
N ARG A 125 -3.75 -5.01 -7.33
CA ARG A 125 -4.32 -4.54 -8.59
C ARG A 125 -4.15 -3.05 -8.80
N LEU A 126 -4.40 -2.25 -7.76
CA LEU A 126 -4.30 -0.78 -7.79
C LEU A 126 -2.84 -0.32 -7.87
N LEU A 127 -1.94 -0.95 -7.10
CA LEU A 127 -0.51 -0.64 -7.17
C LEU A 127 0.05 -0.96 -8.56
N LYS A 128 -0.34 -2.10 -9.14
CA LYS A 128 0.01 -2.46 -10.51
C LYS A 128 -0.57 -1.49 -11.53
N ALA A 129 -1.85 -1.15 -11.42
CA ALA A 129 -2.50 -0.17 -12.29
C ALA A 129 -1.71 1.14 -12.32
N TYR A 130 -1.33 1.62 -11.14
CA TYR A 130 -0.66 2.90 -10.98
C TYR A 130 0.76 2.89 -11.53
N PHE A 131 1.59 1.92 -11.12
CA PHE A 131 3.03 1.94 -11.39
C PHE A 131 3.46 1.23 -12.66
N GLU A 132 2.74 0.21 -13.12
CA GLU A 132 3.15 -0.63 -14.26
C GLU A 132 2.25 -0.44 -15.49
N GLU A 133 1.03 0.09 -15.34
CA GLU A 133 0.04 0.14 -16.43
C GLU A 133 -0.42 1.57 -16.78
N GLY A 134 0.08 2.60 -16.09
CA GLY A 134 -0.29 3.99 -16.33
C GLY A 134 -1.80 4.28 -16.12
N GLY A 135 -2.45 3.49 -15.27
CA GLY A 135 -3.88 3.54 -14.97
C GLY A 135 -4.29 4.67 -14.02
N TYR A 136 -5.55 5.08 -14.11
CA TYR A 136 -6.11 6.11 -13.23
C TYR A 136 -6.69 5.48 -11.96
N VAL A 137 -6.25 5.95 -10.79
CA VAL A 137 -6.70 5.46 -9.47
C VAL A 137 -7.59 6.46 -8.73
N ASN A 138 -8.20 7.39 -9.47
CA ASN A 138 -9.09 8.44 -8.95
C ASN A 138 -10.42 8.54 -9.70
N ARG A 139 -10.54 7.82 -10.82
CA ARG A 139 -11.73 7.81 -11.68
C ARG A 139 -12.61 6.65 -11.31
N THR A 140 -13.89 6.95 -11.06
CA THR A 140 -14.85 5.93 -10.62
C THR A 140 -14.96 4.78 -11.62
N ASP A 141 -14.96 5.06 -12.93
CA ASP A 141 -15.09 4.00 -13.95
C ASP A 141 -13.88 3.06 -13.99
N ASP A 142 -12.66 3.61 -13.93
CA ASP A 142 -11.42 2.82 -13.87
C ASP A 142 -11.36 1.98 -12.57
N LEU A 143 -11.68 2.60 -11.43
CA LEU A 143 -11.71 1.95 -10.11
C LEU A 143 -12.74 0.80 -10.06
N VAL A 144 -13.93 0.98 -10.63
CA VAL A 144 -14.94 -0.09 -10.74
C VAL A 144 -14.42 -1.22 -11.64
N GLY A 145 -13.72 -0.91 -12.73
CA GLY A 145 -13.04 -1.90 -13.56
C GLY A 145 -12.08 -2.77 -12.75
N TYR A 146 -11.21 -2.15 -11.96
CA TYR A 146 -10.27 -2.86 -11.08
C TYR A 146 -10.96 -3.70 -10.00
N ALA A 147 -12.07 -3.22 -9.44
CA ALA A 147 -12.88 -3.97 -8.49
C ALA A 147 -13.44 -5.26 -9.11
N VAL A 148 -13.96 -5.19 -10.34
CA VAL A 148 -14.50 -6.35 -11.06
C VAL A 148 -13.42 -7.38 -11.36
N GLU A 149 -12.21 -6.94 -11.73
CA GLU A 149 -11.09 -7.84 -12.01
C GLU A 149 -10.69 -8.70 -10.79
N VAL A 150 -10.89 -8.20 -9.56
CA VAL A 150 -10.64 -8.95 -8.32
C VAL A 150 -11.88 -9.69 -7.78
N GLY A 151 -12.99 -9.65 -8.53
CA GLY A 151 -14.22 -10.39 -8.24
C GLY A 151 -15.25 -9.65 -7.38
N LEU A 152 -15.15 -8.33 -7.25
CA LEU A 152 -16.15 -7.51 -6.57
C LEU A 152 -17.31 -7.13 -7.49
N ASP A 153 -18.47 -6.82 -6.90
CA ASP A 153 -19.65 -6.39 -7.65
C ASP A 153 -19.51 -4.95 -8.17
N ALA A 154 -19.75 -4.76 -9.46
CA ALA A 154 -19.54 -3.48 -10.15
C ALA A 154 -20.48 -2.38 -9.65
N ASP A 155 -21.76 -2.70 -9.45
CA ASP A 155 -22.79 -1.75 -9.05
C ASP A 155 -22.60 -1.34 -7.58
N ALA A 156 -22.25 -2.29 -6.72
CA ALA A 156 -21.91 -2.05 -5.33
C ALA A 156 -20.63 -1.20 -5.19
N ALA A 157 -19.57 -1.51 -5.93
CA ALA A 157 -18.33 -0.73 -5.93
C ALA A 157 -18.58 0.72 -6.40
N ARG A 158 -19.35 0.89 -7.48
CA ARG A 158 -19.75 2.22 -7.97
C ARG A 158 -20.54 2.99 -6.93
N ALA A 159 -21.55 2.35 -6.33
CA ALA A 159 -22.37 2.99 -5.31
C ALA A 159 -21.55 3.39 -4.08
N ALA A 160 -20.57 2.56 -3.67
CA ALA A 160 -19.68 2.89 -2.56
C ALA A 160 -18.85 4.15 -2.86
N LEU A 161 -18.28 4.23 -4.07
CA LEU A 161 -17.44 5.36 -4.54
C LEU A 161 -18.22 6.65 -4.81
N GLU A 162 -19.48 6.57 -5.28
CA GLU A 162 -20.30 7.74 -5.57
C GLU A 162 -20.95 8.33 -4.31
N ASN A 163 -21.11 7.53 -3.26
CA ASN A 163 -21.68 7.95 -1.98
C ASN A 163 -20.62 8.28 -0.93
N ASP A 164 -19.34 8.23 -1.27
CA ASP A 164 -18.20 8.39 -0.35
C ASP A 164 -18.36 7.51 0.92
N SER A 165 -18.82 6.27 0.74
CA SER A 165 -19.33 5.42 1.83
C SER A 165 -18.27 5.06 2.87
N PHE A 166 -17.00 5.12 2.48
CA PHE A 166 -15.85 4.73 3.28
C PHE A 166 -14.90 5.89 3.59
N ALA A 167 -15.26 7.14 3.25
CA ALA A 167 -14.43 8.31 3.54
C ALA A 167 -14.10 8.45 5.03
N ALA A 168 -15.06 8.10 5.91
CA ALA A 168 -14.85 8.13 7.36
C ALA A 168 -13.85 7.06 7.83
N ASP A 169 -13.86 5.88 7.22
CA ASP A 169 -12.92 4.80 7.54
C ASP A 169 -11.50 5.15 7.08
N VAL A 170 -11.36 5.73 5.89
CA VAL A 170 -10.08 6.27 5.39
C VAL A 170 -9.52 7.31 6.36
N GLN A 171 -10.37 8.24 6.81
CA GLN A 171 -9.96 9.27 7.76
C GLN A 171 -9.55 8.66 9.12
N ALA A 172 -10.25 7.61 9.57
CA ALA A 172 -9.91 6.92 10.80
C ALA A 172 -8.52 6.25 10.73
N ASP A 173 -8.19 5.59 9.61
CA ASP A 173 -6.86 5.00 9.39
C ASP A 173 -5.76 6.08 9.40
N ILE A 174 -6.00 7.23 8.76
CA ILE A 174 -5.06 8.37 8.73
C ILE A 174 -4.86 8.95 10.14
N ASP A 175 -5.93 9.10 10.91
CA ASP A 175 -5.84 9.62 12.28
C ASP A 175 -5.16 8.62 13.22
N GLN A 176 -5.37 7.32 13.03
CA GLN A 176 -4.62 6.29 13.73
C GLN A 176 -3.13 6.35 13.39
N ALA A 177 -2.78 6.53 12.12
CA ALA A 177 -1.38 6.68 11.69
C ALA A 177 -0.71 7.86 12.42
N ARG A 178 -1.40 8.99 12.50
CA ARG A 178 -0.94 10.19 13.25
C ARG A 178 -0.79 9.90 14.73
N ALA A 179 -1.75 9.20 15.34
CA ALA A 179 -1.70 8.83 16.76
C ALA A 179 -0.49 7.91 17.08
N TYR A 180 -0.11 7.06 16.13
CA TYR A 180 1.09 6.21 16.22
C TYR A 180 2.39 6.95 15.87
N GLY A 181 2.32 8.22 15.43
CA GLY A 181 3.48 9.00 15.01
C GLY A 181 4.06 8.57 13.66
N ILE A 182 3.25 7.90 12.82
CA ILE A 182 3.64 7.47 11.48
C ILE A 182 3.66 8.70 10.57
N ASN A 183 4.85 9.04 10.07
CA ASN A 183 5.07 10.20 9.19
C ASN A 183 5.52 9.80 7.77
N GLY A 184 5.47 8.51 7.46
CA GLY A 184 5.87 7.99 6.15
C GLY A 184 5.47 6.53 6.00
N VAL A 185 5.30 6.11 4.74
CA VAL A 185 4.83 4.77 4.37
C VAL A 185 5.78 4.12 3.34
N PRO A 186 5.88 2.78 3.30
CA PRO A 186 5.09 1.82 4.08
C PRO A 186 5.50 1.79 5.54
N PHE A 187 4.53 1.57 6.43
CA PHE A 187 4.77 1.36 7.85
C PHE A 187 4.01 0.13 8.30
N PHE A 188 4.69 -0.78 8.98
CA PHE A 188 4.15 -2.07 9.40
C PHE A 188 4.06 -2.10 10.92
N VAL A 189 2.93 -2.53 11.45
CA VAL A 189 2.75 -2.85 12.87
C VAL A 189 2.49 -4.34 12.98
N ILE A 190 3.42 -5.05 13.61
CA ILE A 190 3.36 -6.50 13.81
C ILE A 190 2.85 -6.76 15.21
N ASP A 191 1.75 -7.51 15.31
CA ASP A 191 1.08 -7.91 16.54
C ASP A 191 0.73 -6.74 17.47
N GLY A 192 0.34 -5.59 16.88
CA GLY A 192 0.03 -4.37 17.63
C GLY A 192 1.18 -3.80 18.47
N LYS A 193 2.40 -4.33 18.33
CA LYS A 193 3.51 -4.08 19.26
C LYS A 193 4.78 -3.59 18.57
N TYR A 194 5.16 -4.20 17.44
CA TYR A 194 6.42 -3.91 16.77
C TYR A 194 6.21 -3.06 15.53
N GLY A 195 6.80 -1.87 15.51
CA GLY A 195 6.81 -0.99 14.34
C GLY A 195 8.02 -1.25 13.43
N VAL A 196 7.79 -1.43 12.14
CA VAL A 196 8.83 -1.48 11.10
C VAL A 196 8.55 -0.36 10.10
N SER A 197 9.51 0.56 9.93
CA SER A 197 9.36 1.72 9.05
C SER A 197 10.08 1.51 7.72
N GLY A 198 9.38 1.77 6.62
CA GLY A 198 9.91 1.73 5.25
C GLY A 198 9.98 0.32 4.67
N ALA A 199 10.36 0.25 3.39
CA ALA A 199 10.51 -1.01 2.64
C ALA A 199 11.77 -1.79 3.04
N GLN A 200 11.81 -2.28 4.28
CA GLN A 200 12.93 -3.06 4.82
C GLN A 200 13.14 -4.35 4.01
N PRO A 201 14.35 -4.94 4.02
CA PRO A 201 14.62 -6.24 3.40
C PRO A 201 13.76 -7.36 3.98
N SER A 202 13.46 -8.38 3.19
CA SER A 202 12.62 -9.53 3.56
C SER A 202 13.07 -10.20 4.87
N GLU A 203 14.37 -10.26 5.11
CA GLU A 203 14.96 -10.87 6.32
C GLU A 203 14.52 -10.16 7.60
N VAL A 204 14.29 -8.85 7.54
CA VAL A 204 13.80 -8.07 8.69
C VAL A 204 12.38 -8.51 9.06
N PHE A 205 11.52 -8.72 8.06
CA PHE A 205 10.16 -9.21 8.29
C PHE A 205 10.15 -10.64 8.83
N THR A 206 10.95 -11.54 8.25
CA THR A 206 11.08 -12.92 8.77
C THR A 206 11.51 -12.93 10.23
N GLN A 207 12.54 -12.15 10.59
CA GLN A 207 13.04 -12.08 11.96
C GLN A 207 12.00 -11.49 12.93
N ALA A 208 11.31 -10.43 12.53
CA ALA A 208 10.30 -9.80 13.37
C ALA A 208 9.11 -10.75 13.64
N ILE A 209 8.64 -11.47 12.62
CA ILE A 209 7.55 -12.45 12.76
C ILE A 209 7.99 -13.62 13.66
N GLN A 210 9.20 -14.16 13.48
CA GLN A 210 9.76 -15.22 14.33
C GLN A 210 9.92 -14.77 15.79
N GLN A 211 10.35 -13.53 16.01
CA GLN A 211 10.47 -12.97 17.35
C GLN A 211 9.10 -12.91 18.04
N VAL A 212 8.08 -12.39 17.36
CA VAL A 212 6.72 -12.33 17.89
C VAL A 212 6.17 -13.72 18.20
N ALA A 213 6.37 -14.69 17.30
CA ALA A 213 5.95 -16.07 17.53
C ALA A 213 6.58 -16.66 18.80
N GLY A 214 7.89 -16.50 18.96
CA GLY A 214 8.61 -16.98 20.15
C GLY A 214 8.19 -16.29 21.45
N GLU A 215 7.78 -15.01 21.40
CA GLU A 215 7.24 -14.29 22.57
C GLU A 215 5.84 -14.78 22.95
N ARG A 216 4.96 -15.03 21.97
CA ARG A 216 3.62 -15.58 22.22
C ARG A 216 3.67 -16.97 22.87
N GLU A 217 4.60 -17.81 22.44
CA GLU A 217 4.82 -19.15 23.04
C GLU A 217 5.25 -19.07 24.51
N GLN A 218 6.06 -18.07 24.89
CA GLN A 218 6.52 -17.88 26.27
C GLN A 218 5.45 -17.32 27.21
N VAL A 219 4.51 -16.53 26.69
CA VAL A 219 3.40 -15.95 27.47
C VAL A 219 2.25 -16.97 27.62
N GLY A 220 2.09 -17.88 26.67
CA GLY A 220 1.07 -18.94 26.70
C GLY A 220 1.46 -20.23 27.43
N ALA A 221 2.73 -20.38 27.83
CA ALA A 221 3.26 -21.52 28.60
C ALA A 221 3.26 -21.25 30.12
#